data_AF-A0A2V7D6W1-F1
#
_entry.id   AF-A0A2V7D6W1-F1
#
_cell.length_a   1.000
_cell.length_b   1.000
_cell.length_c   1.000
_cell.angle_alpha   90.00
_cell.angle_beta   90.00
_cell.angle_gamma   90.00
#
_symmetry.space_group_name_H-M   'P 1'
#
loop_
_entity.id
_entity.type
_entity.pdbx_description
1 polymer ?
#
loop_
_entity_poly.entity_id
_entity_poly.type
_entity_poly.pdbx_seq_one_letter_code
_entity_poly.pdbx_strand_id
1 'polypeptide(L)'
;PGVLDSWGLGYAALRAIKPDIIYVQQSGMGAQGTYGRFRTVGPIANSFSGLSEMSGLPEPAMPAGWGYSYLDWMGAYSFALAILTALFHRARTGEGQWVDASQAEVG
;
A
#
# COMPACT_ATOMS: atom_id res chain seq x y z
N PRO A 1 -9.36 -3.13 -3.43
CA PRO A 1 -9.05 -4.46 -2.85
C PRO A 1 -10.10 -5.51 -3.25
N GLY A 2 -9.70 -6.79 -3.36
CA GLY A 2 -10.63 -7.91 -3.62
C GLY A 2 -10.74 -8.42 -5.06
N VAL A 3 -10.02 -7.84 -6.03
CA VAL A 3 -10.03 -8.34 -7.42
C VAL A 3 -9.35 -9.70 -7.53
N LEU A 4 -8.17 -9.88 -6.93
CA LEU A 4 -7.50 -11.18 -6.93
C LEU A 4 -8.29 -12.21 -6.12
N ASP A 5 -8.92 -11.81 -5.01
CA ASP A 5 -9.80 -12.69 -4.26
C ASP A 5 -10.98 -13.20 -5.11
N SER A 6 -11.61 -12.33 -5.91
CA SER A 6 -12.73 -12.73 -6.78
C SER A 6 -12.31 -13.64 -7.94
N TRP A 7 -11.02 -13.65 -8.29
CA TRP A 7 -10.44 -14.58 -9.27
C TRP A 7 -9.93 -15.88 -8.64
N GLY A 8 -10.11 -16.08 -7.33
CA GLY A 8 -9.57 -17.24 -6.62
C GLY A 8 -8.05 -17.19 -6.41
N LEU A 9 -7.44 -16.02 -6.56
CA LEU A 9 -6.02 -15.74 -6.36
C LEU A 9 -5.75 -14.98 -5.05
N GLY A 10 -6.69 -15.06 -4.10
CA GLY A 10 -6.56 -14.47 -2.77
C GLY A 10 -5.56 -15.20 -1.88
N TYR A 11 -5.18 -14.55 -0.77
CA TYR A 11 -4.20 -15.13 0.16
C TYR A 11 -4.57 -16.52 0.65
N ALA A 12 -5.83 -16.73 1.06
CA ALA A 12 -6.29 -18.03 1.56
C ALA A 12 -6.17 -19.14 0.51
N ALA A 13 -6.53 -18.83 -0.75
CA ALA A 13 -6.45 -19.79 -1.86
C ALA A 13 -4.99 -20.13 -2.20
N LEU A 14 -4.12 -19.13 -2.28
CA LEU A 14 -2.71 -19.35 -2.61
C LEU A 14 -1.94 -20.02 -1.46
N ARG A 15 -2.27 -19.72 -0.20
CA ARG A 15 -1.68 -20.38 0.97
C ARG A 15 -2.01 -21.88 1.00
N ALA A 16 -3.19 -22.28 0.54
CA ALA A 16 -3.55 -23.69 0.43
C ALA A 16 -2.65 -24.46 -0.56
N ILE A 17 -2.09 -23.78 -1.57
CA ILE A 17 -1.16 -24.35 -2.55
C ILE A 17 0.28 -24.30 -2.02
N LYS A 18 0.67 -23.16 -1.43
CA LYS A 18 2.01 -22.93 -0.87
C LYS A 18 1.89 -22.39 0.56
N PRO A 19 2.02 -23.22 1.60
CA PRO A 19 1.80 -22.83 3.00
C PRO A 19 2.69 -21.68 3.51
N ASP A 20 3.87 -21.52 2.94
CA ASP A 20 4.88 -20.49 3.22
C ASP A 20 4.88 -19.35 2.17
N ILE A 21 3.77 -19.15 1.45
CA ILE A 21 3.66 -18.06 0.48
C ILE A 21 3.76 -16.70 1.17
N ILE A 22 4.46 -15.78 0.52
CA ILE A 22 4.43 -14.36 0.86
C ILE A 22 3.43 -13.73 -0.10
N TYR A 23 2.34 -13.21 0.43
CA TYR A 23 1.32 -12.50 -0.34
C TYR A 23 1.31 -11.05 0.12
N VAL A 24 1.67 -10.14 -0.77
CA VAL A 24 1.72 -8.71 -0.48
C VAL A 24 0.72 -8.05 -1.42
N GLN A 25 -0.18 -7.24 -0.87
CA GLN A 25 -1.14 -6.49 -1.65
C GLN A 25 -1.04 -5.01 -1.31
N GLN A 26 -1.23 -4.19 -2.34
CA GLN A 26 -1.12 -2.74 -2.24
C GLN A 26 -2.39 -2.14 -2.85
N SER A 27 -3.07 -1.29 -2.08
CA SER A 27 -4.21 -0.51 -2.56
C SER A 27 -4.13 0.90 -2.01
N GLY A 28 -4.76 1.91 -2.58
CA GLY A 28 -4.48 3.25 -2.07
C GLY A 28 -4.97 3.54 -0.65
N MET A 29 -5.99 2.83 -0.13
CA MET A 29 -6.53 3.03 1.23
C MET A 29 -6.50 1.79 2.14
N GLY A 30 -5.87 0.69 1.71
CA GLY A 30 -5.86 -0.58 2.45
C GLY A 30 -7.11 -1.43 2.22
N ALA A 31 -7.11 -2.69 2.64
CA ALA A 31 -8.28 -3.58 2.53
C ALA A 31 -9.25 -3.47 3.69
N GLN A 32 -8.82 -2.88 4.80
CA GLN A 32 -9.61 -2.70 6.02
C GLN A 32 -9.92 -1.22 6.30
N GLY A 33 -10.85 -0.97 7.22
CA GLY A 33 -11.24 0.37 7.64
C GLY A 33 -12.26 1.06 6.73
N THR A 34 -12.64 2.28 7.12
CA THR A 34 -13.73 3.07 6.51
C THR A 34 -13.55 3.29 5.01
N TYR A 35 -12.31 3.43 4.56
CA TYR A 35 -11.98 3.79 3.17
C TYR A 35 -11.49 2.62 2.33
N GLY A 36 -11.56 1.37 2.81
CA GLY A 36 -10.96 0.21 2.10
C GLY A 36 -11.60 -0.16 0.75
N ARG A 37 -12.67 0.51 0.34
CA ARG A 37 -13.27 0.41 -1.01
C ARG A 37 -13.18 1.70 -1.82
N PHE A 38 -12.64 2.75 -1.23
CA PHE A 38 -12.45 4.03 -1.89
C PHE A 38 -11.37 3.90 -2.97
N ARG A 39 -11.69 4.36 -4.18
CA ARG A 39 -10.75 4.32 -5.30
C ARG A 39 -9.81 5.50 -5.20
N THR A 40 -8.53 5.22 -5.34
CA THR A 40 -7.48 6.21 -5.12
C THR A 40 -6.35 6.04 -6.13
N VAL A 41 -5.65 7.14 -6.32
CA VAL A 41 -4.40 7.30 -7.07
C VAL A 41 -3.51 8.23 -6.25
N GLY A 42 -2.21 8.32 -6.57
CA GLY A 42 -1.21 9.11 -5.83
C GLY A 42 -1.72 10.46 -5.31
N PRO A 43 -2.25 11.38 -6.14
CA PRO A 43 -2.75 12.68 -5.69
C PRO A 43 -3.87 12.61 -4.65
N ILE A 44 -4.78 11.64 -4.77
CA ILE A 44 -5.88 11.48 -3.81
C ILE A 44 -5.34 11.02 -2.46
N ALA A 45 -4.46 10.00 -2.45
CA ALA A 45 -3.81 9.56 -1.22
C ALA A 45 -3.01 10.70 -0.56
N ASN A 46 -2.38 11.55 -1.38
CA ASN A 46 -1.56 12.70 -0.93
C ASN A 46 -2.41 13.77 -0.25
N SER A 47 -3.65 13.95 -0.68
CA SER A 47 -4.59 14.83 0.01
C SER A 47 -5.13 14.20 1.28
N PHE A 48 -5.43 12.89 1.26
CA PHE A 48 -5.90 12.16 2.43
C PHE A 48 -4.88 12.07 3.57
N SER A 49 -3.58 12.02 3.26
CA SER A 49 -2.52 11.96 4.28
C SER A 49 -2.15 13.33 4.87
N GLY A 50 -2.67 14.43 4.31
CA GLY A 50 -2.35 15.80 4.73
C GLY A 50 -1.08 16.37 4.09
N LEU A 51 -0.30 15.57 3.36
CA LEU A 51 0.90 16.03 2.65
C LEU A 51 0.63 17.14 1.63
N SER A 52 -0.56 17.13 1.02
CA SER A 52 -0.95 18.22 0.11
C SER A 52 -0.95 19.56 0.83
N GLU A 53 -1.54 19.64 2.02
CA GLU A 53 -1.59 20.85 2.84
C GLU A 53 -0.19 21.27 3.31
N MET A 54 0.63 20.30 3.71
CA MET A 54 1.99 20.55 4.21
C MET A 54 2.99 20.98 3.13
N SER A 55 2.63 20.85 1.85
CA SER A 55 3.47 21.19 0.71
C SER A 55 3.25 22.60 0.15
N GLY A 56 2.58 23.47 0.91
CA GLY A 56 2.30 24.85 0.52
C GLY A 56 3.56 25.69 0.29
N LEU A 57 3.48 26.62 -0.66
CA LEU A 57 4.40 27.75 -0.75
C LEU A 57 3.92 28.87 0.19
N PRO A 58 4.77 29.86 0.52
CA PRO A 58 4.31 31.02 1.27
C PRO A 58 3.12 31.72 0.60
N GLU A 59 2.30 32.40 1.41
CA GLU A 59 1.13 33.12 0.91
C GLU A 59 1.46 34.09 -0.23
N PRO A 60 0.60 34.22 -1.27
CA PRO A 60 -0.79 33.76 -1.36
C PRO A 60 -0.99 32.39 -2.06
N ALA A 61 0.05 31.57 -2.15
CA ALA A 61 -0.02 30.33 -2.93
C ALA A 61 -0.78 29.23 -2.18
N MET A 62 -1.78 28.63 -2.84
CA MET A 62 -2.47 27.46 -2.31
C MET A 62 -1.56 26.21 -2.30
N PRO A 63 -1.70 25.30 -1.31
CA PRO A 63 -1.03 24.03 -1.35
C PRO A 63 -1.42 23.21 -2.58
N ALA A 64 -0.40 22.74 -3.32
CA ALA A 64 -0.58 22.05 -4.61
C ALA A 64 -0.11 20.59 -4.59
N GLY A 65 0.34 20.09 -3.43
CA GLY A 65 1.03 18.81 -3.35
C GLY A 65 2.52 18.93 -3.67
N TRP A 66 3.26 17.87 -3.35
CA TRP A 66 4.68 17.72 -3.66
C TRP A 66 4.98 17.65 -5.17
N GLY A 67 3.95 17.66 -6.03
CA GLY A 67 4.05 17.34 -7.44
C GLY A 67 4.51 15.89 -7.65
N TYR A 68 4.54 15.47 -8.92
CA TYR A 68 4.88 14.09 -9.30
C TYR A 68 3.96 13.04 -8.63
N SER A 69 4.08 11.79 -9.03
CA SER A 69 3.31 10.67 -8.46
C SER A 69 3.89 10.26 -7.09
N TYR A 70 4.15 11.21 -6.18
CA TYR A 70 4.97 11.02 -4.98
C TYR A 70 4.60 9.76 -4.16
N LEU A 71 3.31 9.61 -3.80
CA LEU A 71 2.85 8.44 -3.05
C LEU A 71 2.70 7.17 -3.88
N ASP A 72 2.75 7.23 -5.21
CA ASP A 72 2.92 6.02 -6.01
C ASP A 72 4.37 5.49 -5.85
N TRP A 73 5.36 6.37 -5.77
CA TRP A 73 6.76 6.00 -5.55
C TRP A 73 7.06 5.58 -4.13
N MET A 74 6.61 6.36 -3.14
CA MET A 74 6.75 5.98 -1.74
C MET A 74 6.02 4.68 -1.44
N GLY A 75 4.83 4.49 -2.05
CA GLY A 75 4.11 3.21 -2.01
C GLY A 75 4.95 2.06 -2.56
N ALA A 76 5.59 2.23 -3.72
CA ALA A 76 6.44 1.20 -4.32
C ALA A 76 7.67 0.86 -3.45
N TYR A 77 8.34 1.86 -2.86
CA TYR A 77 9.49 1.62 -1.98
C TYR A 77 9.10 0.89 -0.70
N SER A 78 8.03 1.32 -0.03
CA SER A 78 7.50 0.64 1.15
C SER A 78 7.04 -0.77 0.83
N PHE A 79 6.46 -1.00 -0.35
CA PHE A 79 6.04 -2.31 -0.81
C PHE A 79 7.24 -3.25 -1.06
N ALA A 80 8.31 -2.75 -1.68
CA ALA A 80 9.56 -3.49 -1.84
C ALA A 80 10.17 -3.85 -0.48
N LEU A 81 10.19 -2.91 0.47
CA LEU A 81 10.69 -3.17 1.82
C LEU A 81 9.85 -4.21 2.56
N ALA A 82 8.52 -4.17 2.42
CA ALA A 82 7.62 -5.18 2.98
C ALA A 82 7.92 -6.59 2.42
N ILE A 83 8.11 -6.71 1.11
CA ILE A 83 8.49 -7.97 0.46
C ILE A 83 9.84 -8.47 1.00
N LEU A 84 10.86 -7.61 1.07
CA LEU A 84 12.19 -7.97 1.58
C LEU A 84 12.13 -8.42 3.04
N THR A 85 11.32 -7.75 3.86
CA THR A 85 11.13 -8.09 5.28
C THR A 85 10.40 -9.42 5.43
N ALA A 86 9.37 -9.68 4.62
CA ALA A 86 8.68 -10.96 4.62
C ALA A 86 9.57 -12.11 4.13
N LEU A 87 10.45 -11.87 3.15
CA LEU A 87 11.46 -12.83 2.71
C LEU A 87 12.45 -13.15 3.84
N PHE A 88 12.92 -12.12 4.55
CA PHE A 88 13.80 -12.28 5.70
C PHE A 88 13.12 -13.05 6.84
N HIS A 89 11.85 -12.75 7.15
CA HIS A 89 11.05 -13.48 8.12
C HIS A 89 10.98 -14.96 7.75
N ARG A 90 10.54 -15.27 6.51
CA ARG A 90 10.43 -16.65 6.04
C ARG A 90 11.77 -17.39 6.06
N ALA A 91 12.88 -16.73 5.75
CA ALA A 91 14.21 -17.35 5.83
C ALA A 91 14.60 -17.75 7.27
N ARG A 92 14.07 -17.06 8.28
CA ARG A 92 14.37 -17.32 9.70
C ARG A 92 13.40 -18.28 10.36
N THR A 93 12.14 -18.28 9.95
CA THR A 93 11.06 -19.03 10.63
C THR A 93 10.51 -20.17 9.79
N GLY A 94 10.72 -20.16 8.47
CA GLY A 94 10.04 -21.04 7.52
C GLY A 94 8.60 -20.60 7.21
N GLU A 95 8.11 -19.50 7.81
CA GLU A 95 6.72 -19.08 7.70
C GLU A 95 6.53 -17.94 6.69
N GLY A 96 5.54 -18.10 5.81
CA GLY A 96 5.05 -17.04 4.93
C GLY A 96 4.21 -16.01 5.68
N GLN A 97 3.84 -14.92 5.00
CA GLN A 97 3.04 -13.84 5.60
C GLN A 97 2.10 -13.22 4.56
N TRP A 98 0.98 -12.70 5.05
CA TRP A 98 0.14 -11.78 4.30
C TRP A 98 0.42 -10.36 4.77
N VAL A 99 0.76 -9.47 3.84
CA VAL A 99 0.93 -8.05 4.08
C VAL A 99 -0.11 -7.28 3.27
N ASP A 100 -0.95 -6.52 3.97
CA ASP A 100 -1.82 -5.50 3.39
C ASP A 100 -1.21 -4.12 3.71
N ALA A 101 -0.89 -3.37 2.66
CA ALA A 101 -0.31 -2.04 2.79
C ALA A 101 -1.03 -1.04 1.88
N SER A 102 -1.00 0.23 2.24
CA SER A 102 -1.68 1.27 1.51
C SER A 102 -0.81 2.46 1.13
N GLN A 103 -1.22 3.17 0.07
CA GLN A 103 -0.52 4.40 -0.35
C GLN A 103 -0.71 5.52 0.69
N ALA A 104 -1.84 5.53 1.39
CA ALA A 104 -2.11 6.53 2.42
C ALA A 104 -1.24 6.36 3.68
N GLU A 105 -0.86 5.13 4.05
CA GLU A 105 -0.02 4.86 5.24
C GLU A 105 1.43 5.33 5.11
N VAL A 106 1.90 5.56 3.88
CA VAL A 106 3.28 5.98 3.61
C VAL A 106 3.42 7.49 3.40
N GLY A 107 2.31 8.22 3.51
CA GLY A 107 2.26 9.66 3.40
C GLY A 107 2.08 10.36 4.74
#